data_AF-A0A7J8N4A2-F1
#
_entry.id   AF-A0A7J8N4A2-F1
#
_cell.length_a   1.000
_cell.length_b   1.000
_cell.length_c   1.000
_cell.angle_alpha   90.00
_cell.angle_beta   90.00
_cell.angle_gamma   90.00
#
_symmetry.space_group_name_H-M   'P 1'
#
loop_
_entity.id
_entity.type
_entity.pdbx_description
1 polymer ?
#
loop_
_entity_poly.entity_id
_entity_poly.type
_entity_poly.pdbx_seq_one_letter_code
_entity_poly.pdbx_strand_id
1 'polypeptide(L)' 'SVILESDSRSVIQKLNISSEEFSKISTLIWEVKELSKQFLDCRFTFITRSTRLHMQWL' A
#
# COMPACT_ATOMS: atom_id res chain seq x y z
N SER A 1 -1.13 7.06 -12.95
CA SER A 1 -1.08 7.03 -11.47
C SER A 1 -1.87 5.82 -11.02
N VAL A 2 -1.27 4.95 -10.20
CA VAL A 2 -1.90 3.79 -9.59
C VAL A 2 -2.07 4.06 -8.10
N ILE A 3 -3.23 3.70 -7.53
CA ILE A 3 -3.49 3.78 -6.09
C ILE A 3 -3.79 2.38 -5.61
N LEU A 4 -2.99 1.90 -4.65
CA LEU A 4 -3.16 0.58 -4.04
C LEU A 4 -3.74 0.75 -2.64
N GLU A 5 -4.99 0.30 -2.50
CA GLU A 5 -5.77 0.50 -1.29
C GLU A 5 -5.84 -0.79 -0.45
N SER A 6 -5.66 -0.66 0.87
CA SER A 6 -5.80 -1.77 1.80
C SER A 6 -6.35 -1.34 3.15
N ASP A 7 -7.09 -2.23 3.81
CA ASP A 7 -7.50 -2.08 5.22
C ASP A 7 -6.44 -2.60 6.20
N SER A 8 -5.29 -3.05 5.70
CA SER A 8 -4.15 -3.43 6.53
C SER A 8 -3.26 -2.23 6.83
N ARG A 9 -3.56 -1.53 7.93
CA ARG A 9 -2.82 -0.33 8.35
C ARG A 9 -1.32 -0.57 8.46
N SER A 10 -0.91 -1.69 9.06
CA SER A 10 0.50 -2.02 9.28
C SER A 10 1.26 -2.24 7.97
N VAL A 11 0.63 -2.87 6.98
CA VAL A 11 1.24 -3.08 5.66
C VAL A 11 1.38 -1.76 4.91
N ILE A 12 0.32 -0.95 4.87
CA ILE A 12 0.37 0.37 4.21
C ILE A 12 1.43 1.28 4.85
N GLN A 13 1.52 1.29 6.18
CA GLN A 13 2.57 2.04 6.87
C GLN A 13 3.96 1.59 6.44
N LYS A 14 4.23 0.28 6.39
CA LYS A 14 5.52 -0.25 5.94
C LYS A 14 5.85 0.10 4.49
N LEU A 15 4.85 0.10 3.61
CA LEU A 15 5.01 0.48 2.21
C LEU A 15 5.35 1.97 2.05
N ASN A 16 4.82 2.82 2.92
CA ASN A 16 5.05 4.27 2.88
C ASN A 16 6.30 4.73 3.66
N ILE A 17 6.90 3.89 4.50
CA ILE A 17 8.14 4.22 5.20
C ILE A 17 9.33 4.19 4.23
N SER A 18 10.18 5.21 4.27
CA SER A 18 11.41 5.31 3.46
C SER A 18 12.62 4.64 4.09
N SER A 19 12.59 4.35 5.39
CA SER A 19 13.67 3.66 6.09
C SER A 19 13.67 2.15 5.83
N GLU A 20 14.81 1.51 6.06
CA GLU A 20 14.91 0.05 6.09
C GLU A 20 13.94 -0.54 7.11
N GLU A 21 13.28 -1.64 6.73
CA GLU A 21 12.27 -2.33 7.51
C GLU A 21 12.78 -3.75 7.80
N PHE A 22 12.92 -4.10 9.09
CA PHE A 22 13.52 -5.36 9.53
C PHE A 22 12.49 -6.40 10.02
N SER A 23 11.24 -6.33 9.55
CA SER A 23 10.27 -7.35 9.95
C SER A 23 10.42 -8.64 9.16
N LYS A 24 9.73 -9.69 9.64
CA LYS A 24 9.62 -10.98 8.96
C LYS A 24 9.05 -10.90 7.53
N ILE A 25 8.42 -9.79 7.16
CA ILE A 25 7.81 -9.59 5.83
C ILE A 25 8.59 -8.57 4.98
N SER A 26 9.80 -8.17 5.40
CA SER A 26 10.60 -7.15 4.71
C SER A 26 10.83 -7.49 3.23
N THR A 27 11.07 -8.75 2.89
CA THR A 27 11.21 -9.22 1.50
C THR A 27 9.95 -8.93 0.68
N LEU A 28 8.76 -9.20 1.22
CA LEU A 28 7.50 -8.92 0.54
C LEU A 28 7.26 -7.41 0.36
N ILE A 29 7.61 -6.61 1.37
CA ILE A 29 7.54 -5.15 1.29
C ILE A 29 8.48 -4.62 0.20
N TRP A 30 9.69 -5.19 0.11
CA TRP A 30 10.68 -4.83 -0.92
C TRP A 30 10.18 -5.17 -2.32
N GLU A 31 9.68 -6.39 -2.53
CA GLU A 31 9.12 -6.82 -3.83
C GLU A 31 7.99 -5.90 -4.31
N VAL A 32 7.04 -5.55 -3.43
CA VAL A 32 5.96 -4.63 -3.78
C VAL A 32 6.49 -3.25 -4.16
N LYS A 33 7.51 -2.74 -3.44
CA LYS A 33 8.16 -1.48 -3.78
C LYS A 33 8.85 -1.55 -5.15
N GLU A 34 9.57 -2.62 -5.47
CA GLU A 34 10.19 -2.78 -6.79
C GLU A 34 9.16 -2.85 -7.91
N LEU A 35 8.09 -3.62 -7.73
CA LEU A 35 6.98 -3.69 -8.70
C LEU A 35 6.32 -2.33 -8.91
N SER A 36 6.18 -1.54 -7.84
CA SER A 36 5.56 -0.22 -7.91
C SER A 36 6.33 0.78 -8.78
N LYS A 37 7.64 0.61 -8.96
CA LYS A 37 8.48 1.47 -9.82
C LYS A 37 8.18 1.33 -11.31
N GLN A 38 7.45 0.29 -11.72
CA GLN A 38 7.01 0.12 -13.12
C GLN A 38 5.92 1.14 -13.50
N PHE A 39 5.30 1.78 -12.51
CA PHE A 39 4.29 2.82 -12.73
C PHE A 39 4.93 4.20 -12.58
N LEU A 40 4.49 5.14 -13.41
CA LEU A 40 4.93 6.56 -13.33
C LEU A 40 4.69 7.18 -11.95
N ASP A 41 3.61 6.77 -11.29
CA ASP A 41 3.24 7.19 -9.94
C ASP A 41 2.42 6.07 -9.31
N CYS A 42 2.83 5.60 -8.14
CA CYS A 42 2.16 4.57 -7.36
C CYS A 42 2.06 5.01 -5.89
N ARG A 43 0.85 5.03 -5.35
CA ARG A 43 0.58 5.47 -3.97
C ARG A 43 -0.13 4.38 -3.18
N PHE A 44 0.31 4.18 -1.94
CA PHE A 44 -0.28 3.19 -1.03
C PHE A 44 -1.18 3.90 -0.02
N THR A 45 -2.46 3.54 0.00
CA THR A 45 -3.47 4.23 0.81
C THR A 45 -4.20 3.25 1.73
N PHE A 46 -4.33 3.64 2.99
CA PHE A 46 -5.13 2.91 3.95
C PHE A 46 -6.59 3.32 3.80
N ILE A 47 -7.48 2.34 3.63
CA ILE A 47 -8.93 2.56 3.61
C ILE A 47 -9.58 1.79 4.75
N THR A 48 -10.61 2.35 5.38
CA THR A 48 -11.43 1.57 6.32
C THR A 48 -12.49 0.80 5.51
N ARG A 49 -12.89 -0.39 5.98
CA ARG A 49 -13.93 -1.19 5.31
C ARG A 49 -15.24 -0.42 5.09
N SER A 50 -15.54 0.54 5.97
CA SER A 50 -16.68 1.46 5.81
C SER A 50 -16.57 2.39 4.60
N THR A 51 -15.36 2.85 4.24
CA THR A 51 -15.15 3.76 3.11
C THR A 51 -15.36 3.05 1.78
N ARG A 52 -14.99 1.76 1.71
CA ARG A 52 -15.14 0.96 0.49
C ARG A 52 -16.60 0.73 0.10
N LEU A 53 -17.49 0.63 1.09
CA LEU A 53 -18.94 0.50 0.86
C LEU A 53 -19.56 1.80 0.33
N HIS A 54 -18.93 2.96 0.55
CA HIS A 54 -19.45 4.25 0.07
C HIS A 54 -19.14 4.49 -1.42
N MET A 55 -18.06 3.93 -1.95
CA MET A 55 -17.65 4.07 -3.35
C MET A 55 -18.30 3.05 -4.30
N GLN A 56 -19.11 2.11 -3.81
CA GLN A 56 -19.84 1.15 -4.66
C GLN A 56 -21.21 1.66 -5.14
N TRP A 57 -21.61 2.89 -4.76
CA TRP A 57 -22.91 3.49 -5.07
C TRP A 57 -22.84 4.81 -5.85
N LEU A 58 -21.68 5.13 -6.43
CA LEU A 58 -21.48 6.27 -7.34
C LEU A 58 -20.86 5.77 -8.64
#